data_AF-A0A7X7I3P1-F1
#
_entry.id   AF-A0A7X7I3P1-F1
#
_cell.length_a   1.000
_cell.length_b   1.000
_cell.length_c   1.000
_cell.angle_alpha   90.00
_cell.angle_beta   90.00
_cell.angle_gamma   90.00
#
_symmetry.space_group_name_H-M   'P 1'
#
loop_
_entity.id
_entity.type
_entity.pdbx_description
1 polymer ?
#
loop_
_entity_poly.entity_id
_entity_poly.type
_entity_poly.pdbx_seq_one_letter_code
_entity_poly.pdbx_strand_id
1 'polypeptide(L)'
;MSIRWIRNVLVDDEKCTVEIQIGDRKIGDKCYTRINTEVEQWFENIFDTRADIIAQGIDILRKRLDGKKLTYPDGRPYDWQ
;
A
#
# COMPACT_ATOMS: atom_id res chain seq x y z
N MET A 1 15.89 5.44 -8.52
CA MET A 1 15.11 4.20 -8.61
C MET A 1 13.87 4.34 -7.76
N SER A 2 12.65 4.22 -8.31
CA SER A 2 11.45 4.25 -7.47
C SER A 2 11.48 3.11 -6.45
N ILE A 3 11.03 3.41 -5.24
CA ILE A 3 10.97 2.43 -4.17
C ILE A 3 9.58 1.82 -4.19
N ARG A 4 9.50 0.49 -4.16
CA ARG A 4 8.23 -0.23 -4.06
C ARG A 4 8.14 -0.92 -2.71
N TRP A 5 7.05 -0.64 -2.00
CA TRP A 5 6.63 -1.41 -0.85
C TRP A 5 5.56 -2.38 -1.33
N ILE A 6 5.81 -3.69 -1.21
CA ILE A 6 4.91 -4.75 -1.70
C ILE A 6 4.67 -5.74 -0.57
N ARG A 7 3.41 -6.17 -0.43
CA ARG A 7 2.99 -7.21 0.52
C ARG A 7 1.99 -8.15 -0.14
N ASN A 8 2.18 -9.44 0.11
CA ASN A 8 1.24 -10.48 -0.28
C ASN A 8 0.39 -10.82 0.94
N VAL A 9 -0.91 -10.64 0.81
CA VAL A 9 -1.92 -10.84 1.85
C VAL A 9 -3.07 -11.68 1.28
N LEU A 10 -3.94 -12.13 2.16
CA LEU A 10 -5.24 -12.66 1.79
C LEU A 10 -6.27 -11.59 2.11
N VAL A 11 -7.13 -11.29 1.16
CA VAL A 11 -8.31 -10.41 1.33
C VAL A 11 -9.52 -11.30 1.13
N ASP A 12 -10.33 -11.48 2.18
CA ASP A 12 -11.48 -12.38 2.18
C ASP A 12 -11.11 -13.81 1.73
N ASP A 13 -9.97 -14.29 2.22
CA ASP A 13 -9.36 -15.60 1.93
C ASP A 13 -8.88 -15.79 0.45
N GLU A 14 -8.92 -14.73 -0.36
CA GLU A 14 -8.35 -14.69 -1.71
C GLU A 14 -6.96 -14.06 -1.75
N LYS A 15 -6.07 -14.57 -2.62
CA LYS A 15 -4.72 -14.04 -2.77
C LYS A 15 -4.75 -12.61 -3.30
N CYS A 16 -4.09 -11.72 -2.56
CA CYS A 16 -4.02 -10.31 -2.88
C CYS A 16 -2.60 -9.76 -2.71
N THR A 17 -2.18 -8.90 -3.62
CA THR A 17 -0.92 -8.15 -3.54
C THR A 17 -1.24 -6.69 -3.34
N VAL A 18 -0.77 -6.08 -2.26
CA VAL A 18 -0.86 -4.63 -2.07
C VAL A 18 0.50 -3.99 -2.34
N GLU A 19 0.50 -2.88 -3.06
CA GLU A 19 1.69 -2.16 -3.48
C GLU A 19 1.56 -0.67 -3.22
N ILE A 20 2.67 -0.06 -2.79
CA ILE A 20 2.85 1.38 -2.72
C ILE A 20 4.12 1.71 -3.50
N GLN A 21 3.98 2.52 -4.54
CA GLN A 21 5.13 3.13 -5.21
C GLN A 21 5.42 4.49 -4.58
N ILE A 22 6.69 4.69 -4.24
CA ILE A 22 7.23 5.95 -3.72
C ILE A 22 8.11 6.56 -4.80
N GLY A 23 7.88 7.84 -5.06
CA GLY A 23 8.78 8.69 -5.83
C GLY A 23 10.17 8.76 -5.22
N ASP A 24 11.21 8.87 -6.04
CA ASP A 24 12.61 8.69 -5.61
C ASP A 24 13.43 9.97 -5.61
N ARG A 25 13.00 11.01 -6.33
CA ARG A 25 13.85 12.15 -6.65
C ARG A 25 13.45 13.43 -5.93
N LYS A 26 12.16 13.67 -5.70
CA LYS A 26 11.68 14.93 -5.10
C LYS A 26 10.44 14.75 -4.23
N ILE A 27 10.28 15.65 -3.26
CA ILE A 27 9.01 15.92 -2.58
C ILE A 27 8.01 16.39 -3.65
N GLY A 28 6.88 15.69 -3.80
CA GLY A 28 5.91 15.86 -4.90
C GLY A 28 6.03 14.86 -6.04
N ASP A 29 6.99 13.92 -6.00
CA ASP A 29 7.01 12.83 -6.97
C ASP A 29 5.76 11.96 -6.83
N LYS A 30 5.16 11.62 -7.96
CA LYS A 30 3.91 10.88 -8.00
C LYS A 30 4.03 9.53 -7.29
N CYS A 31 3.25 9.36 -6.23
CA CYS A 31 3.11 8.11 -5.51
C CYS A 31 1.78 7.44 -5.89
N TYR A 32 1.71 6.11 -5.82
CA TYR A 32 0.45 5.40 -6.01
C TYR A 32 0.31 4.23 -5.06
N THR A 33 -0.95 3.83 -4.85
CA THR A 33 -1.30 2.55 -4.25
C THR A 33 -1.98 1.65 -5.28
N ARG A 34 -1.73 0.34 -5.19
CA ARG A 34 -2.37 -0.65 -6.07
C ARG A 34 -2.72 -1.90 -5.27
N ILE A 35 -3.83 -2.52 -5.64
CA ILE A 35 -4.33 -3.78 -5.09
C ILE A 35 -4.45 -4.76 -6.27
N ASN A 36 -3.68 -5.85 -6.24
CA ASN A 36 -3.57 -6.82 -7.34
C ASN A 36 -3.29 -6.15 -8.69
N THR A 37 -4.19 -6.38 -9.65
CA THR A 37 -4.15 -5.87 -11.02
C THR A 37 -5.09 -4.68 -11.20
N GLU A 38 -5.59 -4.08 -10.12
CA GLU A 38 -6.42 -2.87 -10.18
C GLU A 38 -5.63 -1.68 -10.73
N VAL A 39 -6.37 -0.68 -11.18
CA VAL A 39 -5.80 0.60 -11.64
C VAL A 39 -5.07 1.27 -10.48
N GLU A 40 -3.91 1.86 -10.79
CA GLU A 40 -3.09 2.62 -9.85
C GLU A 40 -3.88 3.82 -9.33
N GLN A 41 -4.00 3.91 -8.00
CA GLN A 41 -4.58 5.08 -7.36
C GLN A 41 -3.45 6.02 -6.95
N TRP A 42 -3.29 7.08 -7.75
CA TRP A 42 -2.31 8.12 -7.52
C TRP A 42 -2.68 9.00 -6.33
N PHE A 43 -1.68 9.39 -5.56
CA PHE A 43 -1.83 10.34 -4.46
C PHE A 43 -0.63 11.27 -4.37
N GLU A 44 -0.87 12.47 -3.90
CA GLU A 44 0.18 13.44 -3.60
C GLU A 44 0.80 13.11 -2.23
N ASN A 45 2.12 13.02 -2.18
CA ASN A 45 2.82 12.86 -0.92
C ASN A 45 2.95 14.24 -0.25
N ILE A 46 2.51 14.34 1.00
CA ILE A 46 2.60 15.58 1.79
C ILE A 46 3.78 15.55 2.78
N PHE A 47 4.56 14.46 2.75
CA PHE A 47 5.63 14.19 3.69
C PHE A 47 6.99 14.10 3.00
N ASP A 48 8.02 14.44 3.78
CA ASP A 48 9.42 14.50 3.30
C ASP A 48 10.20 13.21 3.57
N THR A 49 9.68 12.32 4.43
CA THR A 49 10.35 11.07 4.77
C THR A 49 9.67 9.88 4.12
N ARG A 50 10.47 8.89 3.71
CA ARG A 50 9.97 7.64 3.14
C ARG A 50 9.00 6.90 4.07
N ALA A 51 9.27 6.89 5.37
CA ALA A 51 8.44 6.18 6.34
C ALA A 51 7.03 6.79 6.40
N ASP A 52 6.95 8.12 6.40
CA ASP A 52 5.67 8.83 6.44
C ASP A 52 4.88 8.67 5.13
N ILE A 53 5.57 8.64 3.97
CA ILE A 53 4.91 8.37 2.68
C ILE A 53 4.36 6.95 2.64
N ILE A 54 5.07 5.97 3.21
CA ILE A 54 4.58 4.59 3.34
C ILE A 54 3.35 4.57 4.26
N ALA A 55 3.41 5.25 5.40
CA ALA A 55 2.28 5.33 6.32
C ALA A 55 1.04 5.95 5.65
N GLN A 56 1.22 7.01 4.86
CA GLN A 56 0.15 7.60 4.05
C GLN A 56 -0.44 6.60 3.04
N GLY A 57 0.41 5.87 2.33
CA GLY A 57 -0.03 4.83 1.39
C GLY A 57 -0.75 3.67 2.08
N ILE A 58 -0.29 3.27 3.27
CA ILE A 58 -0.95 2.28 4.13
C ILE A 58 -2.34 2.76 4.53
N ASP A 59 -2.49 4.01 4.95
CA ASP A 59 -3.80 4.56 5.33
C ASP A 59 -4.78 4.60 4.15
N ILE A 60 -4.30 4.89 2.94
CA ILE A 60 -5.10 4.81 1.72
C ILE A 60 -5.54 3.36 1.47
N LEU A 61 -4.62 2.40 1.54
CA LEU A 61 -4.93 0.98 1.38
C LEU A 61 -5.92 0.48 2.44
N ARG A 62 -5.76 0.89 3.70
CA ARG A 62 -6.68 0.57 4.81
C ARG A 62 -8.08 1.04 4.52
N LYS A 63 -8.25 2.28 4.04
CA LYS A 63 -9.57 2.82 3.67
C LYS A 63 -10.20 2.05 2.49
N ARG A 64 -9.40 1.65 1.50
CA ARG A 64 -9.90 0.86 0.34
C ARG A 64 -10.31 -0.56 0.72
N LEU A 65 -9.63 -1.13 1.71
CA LEU A 65 -9.86 -2.47 2.21
C LEU A 65 -10.70 -2.49 3.50
N ASP A 66 -11.31 -1.36 3.84
CA ASP A 66 -12.17 -1.25 5.01
C ASP A 66 -13.37 -2.20 4.89
N GLY A 67 -13.70 -2.88 5.98
CA GLY A 67 -14.71 -3.93 6.02
C GLY A 67 -14.31 -5.27 5.38
N LYS A 68 -13.09 -5.41 4.83
CA LYS A 68 -12.58 -6.71 4.33
C LYS A 68 -11.72 -7.42 5.38
N LYS A 69 -11.71 -8.75 5.35
CA LYS A 69 -10.85 -9.56 6.23
C LYS A 69 -9.45 -9.65 5.62
N LEU A 70 -8.47 -9.04 6.28
CA LEU A 70 -7.06 -9.16 5.88
C LEU A 70 -6.29 -10.13 6.76
N THR A 71 -5.64 -11.10 6.13
CA THR A 71 -4.73 -12.03 6.81
C THR A 71 -3.43 -12.19 6.03
N TYR A 72 -2.38 -12.64 6.70
CA TYR A 72 -1.21 -13.18 6.03
C TYR A 72 -1.54 -14.52 5.35
N PRO A 73 -0.70 -15.01 4.42
CA PRO A 73 -0.89 -16.31 3.79
C PRO A 73 -0.95 -17.50 4.76
N ASP A 74 -0.48 -17.34 6.00
CA ASP A 74 -0.57 -18.33 7.07
C ASP A 74 -1.89 -18.25 7.88
N GLY A 75 -2.79 -17.34 7.53
CA GLY A 75 -4.08 -17.14 8.17
C GLY A 75 -4.05 -16.20 9.39
N ARG A 76 -2.90 -15.69 9.81
CA ARG A 76 -2.83 -14.71 10.91
C ARG A 76 -3.40 -13.37 10.48
N PRO A 77 -4.05 -12.60 11.37
CA PRO A 77 -4.48 -11.24 11.06
C PRO A 77 -3.32 -10.40 10.51
N TYR A 78 -3.57 -9.64 9.43
CA TYR A 78 -2.55 -8.81 8.84
C TYR A 78 -2.22 -7.62 9.75
N ASP A 79 -0.95 -7.47 10.09
CA ASP A 79 -0.45 -6.29 10.79
C ASP A 79 0.06 -5.25 9.78
N TRP A 80 -0.39 -4.02 9.97
CA TRP A 80 -0.03 -2.88 9.13
C TRP A 80 1.26 -2.18 9.60
N GLN A 81 1.89 -2.63 10.70
CA GLN A 81 3.16 -2.10 11.20
C GLN A 81 4.38 -2.46 10.33
#